data_AF-T1CDL9-F1
#
_entry.id   AF-T1CDL9-F1
#
_cell.length_a   1.000
_cell.length_b   1.000
_cell.length_c   1.000
_cell.angle_alpha   90.00
_cell.angle_beta   90.00
_cell.angle_gamma   90.00
#
_symmetry.space_group_name_H-M   'P 1'
#
loop_
_entity.id
_entity.type
_entity.pdbx_description
1 polymer ?
#
loop_
_entity_poly.entity_id
_entity_poly.type
_entity_poly.pdbx_seq_one_letter_code
_entity_poly.pdbx_strand_id
1 'polypeptide(L)'
;MNPKRTILMGASVVALIALGAGAGYRFAMTRPAKTPIAEASGHSVLYWYDPMKPDQHFHKPGKSPFMDMDLVPMYGGENMMDSGVHIDSRLTQNTGVR
;
A
#
# COMPACT_ATOMS: atom_id res chain seq x y z
N MET A 1 -6.44 58.48 0.74
CA MET A 1 -6.39 57.01 0.61
C MET A 1 -7.78 56.53 0.24
N ASN A 2 -8.00 55.99 -0.97
CA ASN A 2 -9.36 55.77 -1.49
C ASN A 2 -9.92 54.43 -1.00
N PRO A 3 -10.98 54.41 -0.18
CA PRO A 3 -11.44 53.20 0.53
C PRO A 3 -11.89 52.08 -0.42
N LYS A 4 -12.34 52.45 -1.62
CA LYS A 4 -12.74 51.50 -2.67
C LYS A 4 -11.57 50.64 -3.17
N ARG A 5 -10.33 51.16 -3.19
CA ARG A 5 -9.14 50.41 -3.64
C ARG A 5 -8.65 49.43 -2.57
N THR A 6 -8.79 49.77 -1.29
CA THR A 6 -8.44 48.90 -0.17
C THR A 6 -9.39 47.71 -0.05
N ILE A 7 -10.70 47.91 -0.29
CA ILE A 7 -11.69 46.82 -0.33
C ILE A 7 -11.43 45.89 -1.53
N LEU A 8 -11.11 46.45 -2.70
CA LEU A 8 -10.80 45.66 -3.89
C LEU A 8 -9.53 44.80 -3.71
N MET A 9 -8.50 45.35 -3.05
CA MET A 9 -7.27 44.62 -2.74
C MET A 9 -7.52 43.52 -1.70
N GLY A 10 -8.30 43.78 -0.64
CA GLY A 10 -8.64 42.77 0.36
C GLY A 10 -9.41 41.58 -0.22
N ALA A 11 -10.37 41.84 -1.11
CA ALA A 11 -11.15 40.80 -1.79
C ALA A 11 -10.26 39.91 -2.69
N SER A 12 -9.24 40.48 -3.33
CA SER A 12 -8.31 39.72 -4.19
C SER A 12 -7.43 38.75 -3.41
N VAL A 13 -7.05 39.10 -2.18
CA VAL A 13 -6.22 38.23 -1.32
C VAL A 13 -7.03 37.04 -0.81
N VAL A 14 -8.28 37.26 -0.40
CA VAL A 14 -9.16 36.17 0.07
C VAL A 14 -9.48 35.20 -1.06
N ALA A 15 -9.71 35.70 -2.28
CA ALA A 15 -9.95 34.86 -3.44
C ALA A 15 -8.74 33.96 -3.78
N LEU A 16 -7.52 34.49 -3.68
CA LEU A 16 -6.29 33.72 -3.91
C LEU A 16 -6.07 32.63 -2.86
N ILE A 17 -6.37 32.90 -1.59
CA ILE A 17 -6.26 31.90 -0.50
C ILE A 17 -7.30 30.78 -0.69
N ALA A 18 -8.54 31.12 -1.04
CA ALA A 18 -9.59 30.13 -1.28
C ALA A 18 -9.28 29.20 -2.47
N LEU A 19 -8.72 29.76 -3.56
CA LEU A 19 -8.25 29.00 -4.71
C LEU A 19 -7.07 28.07 -4.36
N GLY A 20 -6.10 28.56 -3.59
CA GLY A 20 -4.97 27.75 -3.12
C GLY A 20 -5.40 26.58 -2.21
N ALA A 21 -6.32 26.83 -1.28
CA ALA A 21 -6.84 25.81 -0.37
C ALA A 21 -7.69 24.75 -1.11
N GLY A 22 -8.55 25.17 -2.03
CA GLY A 22 -9.40 24.26 -2.82
C GLY A 22 -8.59 23.37 -3.77
N ALA A 23 -7.60 23.94 -4.46
CA ALA A 23 -6.69 23.20 -5.33
C ALA A 23 -5.80 22.24 -4.53
N GLY A 24 -5.28 22.69 -3.38
CA GLY A 24 -4.49 21.84 -2.47
C GLY A 24 -5.29 20.65 -1.93
N TYR A 25 -6.56 20.85 -1.57
CA TYR A 25 -7.42 19.77 -1.06
C TYR A 25 -7.75 18.73 -2.15
N ARG A 26 -8.05 19.17 -3.37
CA ARG A 26 -8.27 18.26 -4.52
C ARG A 26 -7.00 17.51 -4.92
N PHE A 27 -5.84 18.17 -4.85
CA PHE A 27 -4.55 17.52 -5.13
C PHE A 27 -4.14 16.53 -4.02
N ALA A 28 -4.45 16.84 -2.75
CA ALA A 28 -4.24 15.91 -1.64
C ALA A 28 -5.15 14.68 -1.74
N MET A 29 -6.40 14.84 -2.18
CA MET A 29 -7.36 13.74 -2.36
C MET A 29 -7.06 12.87 -3.59
N THR A 30 -6.28 13.38 -4.55
CA THR A 30 -5.86 12.65 -5.76
C THR A 30 -4.48 12.04 -5.64
N ARG A 31 -3.83 12.11 -4.46
CA ARG A 31 -2.66 11.30 -4.18
C ARG A 31 -3.09 9.84 -4.29
N PRO A 32 -2.63 9.08 -5.30
CA PRO A 32 -2.86 7.64 -5.29
C PRO A 32 -2.28 7.14 -3.97
N ALA A 33 -3.10 6.44 -3.18
CA ALA A 33 -2.58 5.73 -2.03
C ALA A 33 -1.37 4.94 -2.53
N LYS A 34 -0.20 5.14 -1.92
CA LYS A 34 1.02 4.37 -2.19
C LYS A 34 0.56 2.92 -2.30
N THR A 35 0.49 2.41 -3.51
CA THR A 35 0.21 1.00 -3.75
C THR A 35 1.51 0.34 -3.32
N PRO A 36 1.56 -0.36 -2.18
CA PRO A 36 2.80 -0.98 -1.78
C PRO A 36 3.02 -2.13 -2.75
N ILE A 37 4.09 -2.00 -3.53
CA ILE A 37 4.94 -3.10 -3.99
C ILE A 37 4.21 -4.11 -4.90
N ALA A 38 4.15 -3.78 -6.19
CA ALA A 38 4.09 -4.77 -7.26
C ALA A 38 5.32 -4.67 -8.19
N GLU A 39 6.43 -4.13 -7.68
CA GLU A 39 7.70 -4.03 -8.38
C GLU A 39 8.83 -4.30 -7.38
N ALA A 40 9.22 -5.57 -7.23
CA ALA A 40 10.48 -5.91 -6.53
C ALA A 40 11.15 -7.19 -7.04
N SER A 41 10.46 -8.04 -7.79
CA SER A 41 11.03 -9.24 -8.37
C SER A 41 10.19 -9.54 -9.61
N GLY A 42 10.81 -9.96 -10.72
CA GLY A 42 10.11 -10.24 -11.99
C GLY A 42 9.13 -11.43 -11.95
N HIS A 43 8.50 -11.67 -10.80
CA HIS A 43 7.61 -12.75 -10.49
C HIS A 43 6.19 -12.18 -10.47
N SER A 44 5.31 -12.77 -11.27
CA SER A 44 3.91 -12.34 -11.34
C SER A 44 3.19 -12.67 -10.04
N VAL A 45 2.46 -11.72 -9.46
CA VAL A 45 1.59 -11.98 -8.32
C VAL A 45 0.51 -12.97 -8.75
N LEU A 46 0.43 -14.12 -8.09
CA LEU A 46 -0.53 -15.18 -8.37
C LEU A 46 -1.90 -14.88 -7.74
N TYR A 47 -1.89 -14.52 -6.45
CA TYR A 47 -3.08 -14.15 -5.68
C TYR A 47 -2.71 -13.28 -4.48
N TRP A 48 -3.72 -12.68 -3.87
CA TRP A 48 -3.65 -11.93 -2.63
C TRP A 48 -4.37 -12.71 -1.54
N TYR A 49 -3.89 -12.70 -0.30
CA TYR A 49 -4.54 -13.41 0.80
C TYR A 49 -4.48 -12.63 2.10
N ASP A 50 -5.34 -13.01 3.04
CA ASP A 50 -5.33 -12.50 4.42
C ASP A 50 -4.43 -13.42 5.26
N PRO A 51 -3.36 -12.93 5.90
CA PRO A 51 -2.47 -13.76 6.72
C PRO A 51 -3.17 -14.54 7.84
N MET A 52 -4.33 -14.09 8.30
CA MET A 52 -5.10 -14.73 9.35
C MET A 52 -6.17 -15.68 8.80
N LYS A 53 -6.46 -15.60 7.50
CA LYS A 53 -7.32 -16.53 6.76
C LYS A 53 -6.66 -16.94 5.44
N PRO A 54 -5.59 -17.75 5.51
CA PRO A 54 -4.80 -18.12 4.33
C PRO A 54 -5.60 -18.91 3.29
N ASP A 55 -6.69 -19.57 3.68
CA ASP A 55 -7.55 -20.34 2.76
C ASP A 55 -8.30 -19.45 1.74
N GLN A 56 -8.41 -18.15 1.99
CA GLN A 56 -9.14 -17.21 1.15
C GLN A 56 -8.19 -16.49 0.19
N HIS A 57 -8.41 -16.71 -1.12
CA HIS A 57 -7.61 -16.09 -2.17
C HIS A 57 -8.38 -15.00 -2.91
N PHE A 58 -7.70 -13.89 -3.18
CA PHE A 58 -8.23 -12.72 -3.87
C PHE A 58 -7.40 -12.43 -5.12
N HIS A 59 -8.06 -11.97 -6.19
CA HIS A 59 -7.38 -11.61 -7.44
C HIS A 59 -6.86 -10.17 -7.48
N LYS A 60 -7.22 -9.35 -6.49
CA LYS A 60 -6.93 -7.91 -6.47
C LYS A 60 -6.33 -7.48 -5.14
N PRO A 61 -5.42 -6.48 -5.15
CA PRO A 61 -5.00 -5.81 -3.93
C PRO A 61 -6.18 -5.13 -3.25
N GLY A 62 -6.10 -5.00 -1.93
CA GLY A 62 -7.08 -4.27 -1.15
C GLY A 62 -7.10 -4.65 0.31
N LYS A 63 -8.13 -4.17 1.00
CA LYS A 63 -8.45 -4.57 2.37
C LYS A 63 -9.15 -5.93 2.38
N SER A 64 -8.86 -6.75 3.38
CA SER A 64 -9.56 -8.01 3.60
C SER A 64 -11.04 -7.73 3.93
N PRO A 65 -12.00 -8.50 3.37
CA PRO A 65 -13.41 -8.39 3.75
C PRO A 65 -13.70 -9.04 5.11
N PHE A 66 -12.74 -9.80 5.64
CA PHE A 66 -12.87 -10.46 6.93
C PHE A 66 -12.30 -9.62 8.06
N MET A 67 -11.30 -8.79 7.76
CA MET A 67 -10.62 -7.93 8.71
C MET A 67 -10.13 -6.65 8.03
N ASP A 68 -10.14 -5.52 8.74
CA ASP A 68 -9.72 -4.21 8.24
C ASP A 68 -8.19 -4.08 7.99
N MET A 69 -7.53 -5.18 7.60
CA MET A 69 -6.12 -5.26 7.26
C MET A 69 -5.91 -5.34 5.76
N ASP A 70 -4.69 -5.02 5.32
CA ASP A 70 -4.32 -5.09 3.92
C ASP A 70 -3.99 -6.53 3.52
N LEU A 71 -4.45 -6.94 2.35
CA LEU A 71 -4.13 -8.23 1.77
C LEU A 71 -2.64 -8.28 1.40
N VAL A 72 -2.04 -9.47 1.49
CA VAL A 72 -0.63 -9.70 1.15
C VAL A 72 -0.53 -10.42 -0.20
N PRO A 73 0.33 -9.97 -1.13
CA PRO A 73 0.52 -10.63 -2.42
C PRO A 73 1.36 -11.90 -2.27
N MET A 74 0.92 -12.97 -2.93
CA MET A 74 1.68 -14.21 -3.13
C MET A 74 2.25 -14.22 -4.55
N TYR A 75 3.56 -14.41 -4.70
CA TYR A 75 4.23 -14.38 -6.00
C TYR A 75 4.35 -15.78 -6.61
N GLY A 76 4.09 -15.91 -7.91
CA GLY A 76 4.33 -17.13 -8.67
C GLY A 76 5.83 -17.43 -8.72
N GLY A 77 6.22 -18.59 -8.21
CA GLY A 77 7.62 -19.01 -8.10
C GLY A 77 8.19 -18.94 -6.69
N GLU A 78 7.47 -18.38 -5.72
CA GLU A 78 7.65 -18.73 -4.31
C GLU A 78 7.09 -20.15 -4.14
N ASN A 79 7.89 -21.14 -4.58
CA ASN A 79 7.57 -22.53 -4.34
C ASN A 79 7.42 -22.69 -2.84
N MET A 80 6.28 -23.20 -2.36
CA MET A 80 6.10 -23.57 -0.94
C MET A 80 7.19 -24.55 -0.44
N MET A 81 7.93 -25.19 -1.36
CA MET A 81 9.14 -25.96 -1.06
C MET A 81 10.32 -25.12 -0.55
N ASP A 82 10.41 -23.84 -0.93
CA ASP A 82 11.44 -22.89 -0.49
C ASP A 82 11.01 -22.11 0.77
N SER A 83 9.71 -22.12 1.09
CA SER A 83 9.17 -21.67 2.38
C SER A 83 9.37 -22.70 3.51
N GLY A 84 10.16 -23.75 3.26
CA GLY A 84 10.62 -24.69 4.27
C GLY A 84 11.94 -24.22 4.90
N VAL A 85 12.11 -24.40 6.20
CA VAL A 85 13.44 -24.25 6.81
C VAL A 85 14.32 -25.38 6.27
N HIS A 86 15.27 -25.05 5.40
CA HIS A 86 16.23 -26.02 4.90
C HIS A 86 17.24 -26.36 6.01
N ILE A 87 17.14 -27.57 6.55
CA ILE A 87 18.05 -28.07 7.59
C ILE A 87 19.13 -28.91 6.91
N ASP A 88 20.39 -28.57 7.13
CA ASP A 88 21.52 -29.38 6.65
C ASP A 88 21.45 -30.80 7.25
N SER A 89 21.57 -31.82 6.40
CA SER A 89 21.53 -33.21 6.83
C SER A 89 22.62 -33.56 7.84
N ARG A 90 23.78 -32.88 7.81
CA ARG A 90 24.85 -33.07 8.80
C ARG A 90 24.43 -32.58 10.18
N LEU A 91 23.67 -31.49 10.24
CA LEU A 91 23.10 -30.96 11.48
C LEU A 91 22.11 -31.97 12.07
N THR A 92 21.16 -32.47 11.28
CA THR A 92 20.19 -33.48 11.73
C THR A 92 20.87 -34.76 12.24
N GLN A 93 21.93 -35.23 11.56
CA GLN A 93 22.71 -36.40 11.98
C GLN A 93 23.47 -36.18 13.29
N ASN A 94 24.07 -35.01 13.48
CA ASN A 94 24.86 -34.71 14.68
C ASN A 94 23.99 -34.42 15.91
N THR A 95 22.79 -33.84 15.72
CA THR A 95 21.87 -33.53 16.82
C THR A 95 20.94 -34.68 17.18
N GLY A 96 20.91 -35.76 16.39
CA GLY A 96 20.08 -36.94 16.66
C GLY A 96 18.57 -36.67 16.69
N VAL A 97 18.15 -35.60 16.01
CA VAL A 97 16.74 -35.22 15.85
C VAL A 97 16.06 -36.26 14.97
N ARG A 98 14.95 -36.80 15.44
CA ARG A 98 14.15 -37.86 14.82
C ARG A 98 12.68 -37.57 15.01
#